data_AF-A0A6V8CK62-F1
#
_entry.id   AF-A0A6V8CK62-F1
#
_cell.length_a   1.000
_cell.length_b   1.000
_cell.length_c   1.000
_cell.angle_alpha   90.00
_cell.angle_beta   90.00
_cell.angle_gamma   90.00
#
_symmetry.space_group_name_H-M   'P 1'
#
loop_
_entity.id
_entity.type
_entity.pdbx_description
1 polymer ?
#
loop_
_entity_poly.entity_id
_entity_poly.type
_entity_poly.pdbx_seq_one_letter_code
_entity_poly.pdbx_strand_id
1 'polypeptide(L)'
;SHHLELATDAWDRCRSRGIRMKLNTVVCKPNLDDDMMELVLKLRPERWKIFEVLPVEGQNDGDVDDLLLDEGEFQTWVDRHASIADEGIQFVPESNELMRGSYAMMDALGRFYSNSEGGHAYGPSILEIGVRKAWEQNCFFEDRFHNRGGIYEWRSGKVNLPVAGQGCDL
;
A
#
# COMPACT_ATOMS: atom_id res chain seq x y z
N SER A 1 4.33 -24.01 -1.15
CA SER A 1 4.84 -22.63 -1.03
C SER A 1 5.01 -22.32 0.45
N HIS A 2 6.15 -21.78 0.88
CA HIS A 2 6.45 -21.41 2.28
C HIS A 2 6.32 -19.89 2.53
N HIS A 3 5.65 -19.17 1.63
CA HIS A 3 5.63 -17.69 1.67
C HIS A 3 5.03 -17.12 2.96
N LEU A 4 3.97 -17.72 3.49
CA LEU A 4 3.34 -17.26 4.73
C LEU A 4 4.25 -17.43 5.96
N GLU A 5 4.96 -18.56 6.03
CA GLU A 5 5.92 -18.83 7.10
C GLU A 5 7.07 -17.81 7.07
N LEU A 6 7.66 -17.57 5.91
CA LEU A 6 8.75 -16.62 5.72
C LEU A 6 8.32 -15.17 5.99
N ALA A 7 7.11 -14.79 5.57
CA ALA A 7 6.55 -13.46 5.84
C ALA A 7 6.27 -13.26 7.33
N THR A 8 5.77 -14.28 8.02
CA THR A 8 5.53 -14.23 9.48
C THR A 8 6.86 -14.12 10.25
N ASP A 9 7.87 -14.88 9.86
CA ASP A 9 9.20 -14.81 10.48
C ASP A 9 9.87 -13.44 10.26
N ALA A 10 9.74 -12.86 9.06
CA ALA A 10 10.16 -11.48 8.81
C ALA A 10 9.38 -10.46 9.64
N TRP A 11 8.07 -10.66 9.80
CA TRP A 11 7.20 -9.82 10.62
C TRP A 11 7.66 -9.80 12.08
N ASP A 12 7.91 -10.97 12.67
CA ASP A 12 8.33 -11.12 14.06
C ASP A 12 9.72 -10.51 14.31
N ARG A 13 10.63 -10.63 13.34
CA ARG A 13 11.94 -9.95 13.39
C ARG A 13 11.80 -8.43 13.36
N CYS A 14 10.91 -7.88 12.55
CA CYS A 14 10.69 -6.43 12.51
C CYS A 14 10.06 -5.95 13.82
N ARG A 15 9.03 -6.64 14.30
CA ARG A 15 8.34 -6.31 15.54
C ARG A 15 9.27 -6.37 16.76
N SER A 16 10.14 -7.38 16.85
CA SER A 16 11.12 -7.49 17.95
C SER A 16 12.16 -6.36 17.96
N ARG A 17 12.30 -5.60 16.86
CA ARG A 17 13.15 -4.40 16.75
C ARG A 17 12.37 -3.09 16.93
N GLY A 18 11.10 -3.15 17.32
CA GLY A 18 10.25 -1.98 17.47
C GLY A 18 9.85 -1.33 16.14
N ILE A 19 9.95 -2.05 15.02
CA ILE A 19 9.45 -1.58 13.72
C ILE A 19 7.93 -1.71 13.74
N ARG A 20 7.25 -0.60 13.45
CA ARG A 20 5.79 -0.53 13.31
C ARG A 20 5.35 -1.27 12.05
N MET A 21 4.40 -2.17 12.18
CA MET A 21 4.04 -3.09 11.11
C MET A 21 2.70 -2.74 10.47
N LYS A 22 2.62 -2.92 9.15
CA LYS A 22 1.43 -2.67 8.32
C LYS A 22 1.22 -3.87 7.40
N LEU A 23 -0.03 -4.24 7.19
CA LEU A 23 -0.44 -5.25 6.22
C LEU A 23 -1.13 -4.57 5.03
N ASN A 24 -0.79 -5.01 3.82
CA ASN A 24 -1.46 -4.64 2.58
C ASN A 24 -2.04 -5.90 1.96
N THR A 25 -3.33 -5.88 1.63
CA THR A 25 -3.99 -6.95 0.86
C THR A 25 -4.52 -6.34 -0.43
N VAL A 26 -4.25 -6.98 -1.57
CA VAL A 26 -5.00 -6.72 -2.80
C VAL A 26 -6.06 -7.81 -2.90
N VAL A 27 -7.33 -7.41 -2.88
CA VAL A 27 -8.48 -8.29 -3.04
C VAL A 27 -8.72 -8.48 -4.53
N CYS A 28 -8.72 -9.73 -4.96
CA CYS A 28 -8.88 -10.17 -6.34
C CYS A 28 -9.66 -11.48 -6.38
N LYS A 29 -10.09 -11.91 -7.57
CA LYS A 29 -10.94 -13.10 -7.72
C LYS A 29 -10.39 -14.36 -7.00
N PRO A 30 -9.08 -14.66 -7.02
CA PRO A 30 -8.54 -15.83 -6.30
C PRO A 30 -8.65 -15.81 -4.77
N ASN A 31 -8.76 -14.64 -4.12
CA ASN A 31 -8.83 -14.52 -2.66
C ASN A 31 -10.16 -13.92 -2.17
N LEU A 32 -11.17 -13.85 -3.04
CA LEU A 32 -12.46 -13.23 -2.74
C LEU A 32 -13.22 -13.95 -1.61
N ASP A 33 -13.02 -15.25 -1.47
CA ASP A 33 -13.66 -16.07 -0.44
C ASP A 33 -12.79 -16.30 0.79
N ASP A 34 -11.56 -15.76 0.81
CA ASP A 34 -10.68 -15.90 1.96
C ASP A 34 -11.26 -15.18 3.18
N ASP A 35 -11.11 -15.82 4.34
CA ASP A 35 -11.24 -15.19 5.65
C ASP A 35 -9.83 -14.99 6.23
N MET A 36 -9.41 -13.72 6.32
CA MET A 36 -8.09 -13.35 6.81
C MET A 36 -8.08 -12.97 8.30
N MET A 37 -9.20 -13.07 9.01
CA MET A 37 -9.34 -12.60 10.39
C MET A 37 -8.31 -13.24 11.32
N GLU A 38 -8.12 -14.57 11.24
CA GLU A 38 -7.14 -15.28 12.07
C GLU A 38 -5.72 -14.75 11.87
N LEU A 39 -5.32 -14.56 10.60
CA LEU A 39 -3.99 -14.06 10.27
C LEU A 39 -3.79 -12.63 10.79
N VAL A 40 -4.78 -11.76 10.59
CA VAL A 40 -4.69 -10.36 11.01
C VAL A 40 -4.66 -10.23 12.53
N LEU A 41 -5.46 -11.02 13.24
CA LEU A 41 -5.43 -11.11 14.71
C LEU A 41 -4.09 -11.61 15.23
N LYS A 42 -3.46 -12.58 14.54
CA LYS A 42 -2.12 -13.07 14.87
C LYS A 42 -1.05 -11.99 14.65
N LEU A 43 -1.08 -11.32 13.49
CA LEU A 43 -0.06 -10.35 13.11
C LEU A 43 -0.18 -9.02 13.86
N ARG A 44 -1.39 -8.63 14.25
CA ARG A 44 -1.72 -7.34 14.91
C ARG A 44 -1.09 -6.14 14.16
N PRO A 45 -1.33 -5.98 12.84
CA PRO A 45 -0.88 -4.78 12.14
C PRO A 45 -1.46 -3.54 12.82
N GLU A 46 -0.70 -2.45 12.87
CA GLU A 46 -1.26 -1.17 13.28
C GLU A 46 -2.24 -0.65 12.24
N ARG A 47 -1.98 -0.98 10.97
CA ARG A 47 -2.81 -0.62 9.83
C ARG A 47 -2.91 -1.76 8.84
N TRP A 48 -4.13 -2.09 8.45
CA TRP A 48 -4.43 -2.99 7.37
C TRP A 48 -5.03 -2.18 6.22
N LYS A 49 -4.28 -2.02 5.13
CA LYS A 49 -4.81 -1.46 3.88
C LYS A 49 -5.34 -2.59 3.01
N ILE A 50 -6.54 -2.40 2.51
CA ILE A 50 -7.24 -3.37 1.68
C ILE A 50 -7.53 -2.68 0.36
N PHE A 51 -6.85 -3.11 -0.69
CA PHE A 51 -6.98 -2.55 -2.03
C PHE A 51 -7.89 -3.46 -2.84
N GLU A 52 -8.84 -2.88 -3.54
CA GLU A 52 -9.45 -3.56 -4.68
C GLU A 52 -8.38 -3.74 -5.77
N VAL A 53 -8.34 -4.88 -6.47
CA VAL A 53 -7.45 -5.03 -7.62
C VAL A 53 -7.65 -3.90 -8.63
N LEU A 54 -6.57 -3.29 -9.10
CA LEU A 54 -6.60 -2.11 -9.97
C LEU A 54 -5.96 -2.44 -11.33
N PRO A 55 -6.73 -2.41 -12.43
CA PRO A 55 -6.16 -2.43 -13.77
C PRO A 55 -5.46 -1.09 -14.05
N VAL A 56 -4.22 -1.16 -14.55
CA VAL A 56 -3.41 0.00 -14.90
C VAL A 56 -2.83 -0.21 -16.30
N GLU A 57 -3.31 0.61 -17.24
CA GLU A 57 -2.93 0.51 -18.65
C GLU A 57 -1.40 0.59 -18.83
N GLY A 58 -0.86 -0.36 -19.59
CA GLY A 58 0.56 -0.51 -19.88
C GLY A 58 1.39 -1.07 -18.72
N GLN A 59 0.78 -1.54 -17.63
CA GLN A 59 1.48 -2.14 -16.48
C GLN A 59 1.11 -3.60 -16.26
N ASN A 60 -0.18 -3.93 -16.32
CA ASN A 60 -0.68 -5.28 -16.03
C ASN A 60 -1.71 -5.77 -17.06
N ASP A 61 -1.67 -5.21 -18.27
CA ASP A 61 -2.58 -5.58 -19.36
C ASP A 61 -2.45 -7.07 -19.70
N GLY A 62 -3.59 -7.75 -19.86
CA GLY A 62 -3.66 -9.17 -20.21
C GLY A 62 -3.43 -10.14 -19.05
N ASP A 63 -2.75 -9.72 -17.97
CA ASP A 63 -2.53 -10.53 -16.77
C ASP A 63 -3.54 -10.22 -15.65
N VAL A 64 -4.13 -9.02 -15.65
CA VAL A 64 -5.05 -8.57 -14.60
C VAL A 64 -6.48 -9.11 -14.78
N ASP A 65 -6.86 -9.52 -15.98
CA ASP A 65 -8.26 -9.79 -16.35
C ASP A 65 -8.91 -10.86 -15.47
N ASP A 66 -8.22 -11.98 -15.25
CA ASP A 66 -8.69 -13.08 -14.39
C ASP A 66 -8.68 -12.74 -12.89
N LEU A 67 -8.09 -11.60 -12.52
CA LEU A 67 -8.03 -11.13 -11.13
C LEU A 67 -9.15 -10.15 -10.80
N LEU A 68 -9.80 -9.56 -11.81
CA LEU A 68 -10.81 -8.52 -11.64
C LEU A 68 -12.04 -9.02 -10.87
N LEU A 69 -12.64 -8.07 -10.15
CA LEU A 69 -13.84 -8.29 -9.36
C LEU A 69 -15.07 -7.74 -10.09
N ASP A 70 -16.21 -8.39 -9.88
CA ASP A 70 -17.50 -7.91 -10.29
C ASP A 70 -18.03 -6.85 -9.30
N GLU A 71 -19.04 -6.09 -9.74
CA GLU A 71 -19.63 -5.03 -8.93
C GLU A 71 -20.13 -5.56 -7.57
N GLY A 72 -19.68 -4.93 -6.48
CA GLY A 72 -20.08 -5.26 -5.11
C GLY A 72 -19.29 -6.42 -4.45
N GLU A 73 -18.49 -7.17 -5.20
CA GLU A 73 -17.66 -8.25 -4.63
C GLU A 73 -16.64 -7.72 -3.64
N PHE A 74 -15.96 -6.61 -3.99
CA PHE A 74 -15.02 -5.95 -3.08
C PHE A 74 -15.68 -5.51 -1.78
N GLN A 75 -16.87 -4.88 -1.86
CA GLN A 75 -17.59 -4.42 -0.66
C GLN A 75 -18.01 -5.60 0.22
N THR A 76 -18.45 -6.70 -0.39
CA THR A 76 -18.80 -7.94 0.34
C THR A 76 -17.60 -8.48 1.11
N TRP A 77 -16.41 -8.49 0.51
CA TRP A 77 -15.17 -8.88 1.17
C TRP A 77 -14.84 -7.93 2.34
N VAL A 78 -14.98 -6.62 2.13
CA VAL A 78 -14.72 -5.60 3.16
C VAL A 78 -15.66 -5.77 4.35
N ASP A 79 -16.95 -5.96 4.12
CA ASP A 79 -17.97 -6.11 5.16
C ASP A 79 -17.71 -7.36 6.02
N ARG A 80 -17.25 -8.46 5.40
CA ARG A 80 -16.87 -9.70 6.11
C ARG A 80 -15.78 -9.49 7.15
N HIS A 81 -14.85 -8.57 6.90
CA HIS A 81 -13.67 -8.34 7.74
C HIS A 81 -13.77 -7.07 8.60
N ALA A 82 -14.84 -6.28 8.45
CA ALA A 82 -14.95 -4.95 9.07
C ALA A 82 -14.87 -4.98 10.62
N SER A 83 -15.30 -6.07 11.24
CA SER A 83 -15.26 -6.26 12.71
C SER A 83 -13.84 -6.28 13.27
N ILE A 84 -12.80 -6.46 12.45
CA ILE A 84 -11.40 -6.38 12.90
C ILE A 84 -11.04 -5.00 13.46
N ALA A 85 -11.79 -3.96 13.09
CA ALA A 85 -11.61 -2.61 13.62
C ALA A 85 -11.87 -2.55 15.14
N ASP A 86 -12.77 -3.40 15.66
CA ASP A 86 -13.10 -3.48 17.10
C ASP A 86 -11.92 -3.96 17.94
N GLU A 87 -10.93 -4.61 17.29
CA GLU A 87 -9.69 -5.09 17.90
C GLU A 87 -8.60 -3.99 17.98
N GLY A 88 -8.93 -2.76 17.59
CA GLY A 88 -8.02 -1.62 17.59
C GLY A 88 -7.04 -1.60 16.42
N ILE A 89 -7.31 -2.36 15.36
CA ILE A 89 -6.53 -2.35 14.12
C ILE A 89 -7.12 -1.30 13.17
N GLN A 90 -6.29 -0.44 12.58
CA GLN A 90 -6.79 0.50 11.57
C GLN A 90 -7.16 -0.24 10.29
N PHE A 91 -8.45 -0.52 10.10
CA PHE A 91 -9.02 -1.17 8.92
C PHE A 91 -9.33 -0.12 7.84
N VAL A 92 -8.66 -0.21 6.69
CA VAL A 92 -8.66 0.85 5.68
C VAL A 92 -8.86 0.29 4.26
N PRO A 93 -10.10 0.14 3.82
CA PRO A 93 -10.42 -0.21 2.44
C PRO A 93 -10.18 0.95 1.47
N GLU A 94 -9.71 0.63 0.26
CA GLU A 94 -9.44 1.54 -0.84
C GLU A 94 -9.95 0.92 -2.15
N SER A 95 -11.08 1.41 -2.64
CA SER A 95 -11.59 1.06 -3.96
C SER A 95 -10.73 1.65 -5.08
N ASN A 96 -10.95 1.19 -6.30
CA ASN A 96 -10.33 1.72 -7.51
C ASN A 96 -10.49 3.24 -7.64
N GLU A 97 -11.68 3.76 -7.32
CA GLU A 97 -11.98 5.20 -7.37
C GLU A 97 -11.12 6.00 -6.37
N LEU A 98 -10.97 5.50 -5.14
CA LEU A 98 -10.17 6.15 -4.11
C LEU A 98 -8.67 6.08 -4.39
N MET A 99 -8.19 5.05 -5.09
CA MET A 99 -6.77 4.89 -5.40
C MET A 99 -6.28 5.76 -6.56
N ARG A 100 -7.10 5.96 -7.60
CA ARG A 100 -6.67 6.72 -8.79
C ARG A 100 -6.38 8.18 -8.45
N GLY A 101 -5.16 8.62 -8.76
CA GLY A 101 -4.66 9.98 -8.57
C GLY A 101 -4.43 10.40 -7.11
N SER A 102 -4.59 9.51 -6.12
CA SER A 102 -4.51 9.86 -4.69
C SER A 102 -3.16 9.54 -4.04
N TYR A 103 -2.15 9.22 -4.84
CA TYR A 103 -0.78 8.95 -4.42
C TYR A 103 0.18 9.95 -5.06
N ALA A 104 1.05 10.54 -4.23
CA ALA A 104 2.22 11.25 -4.71
C ALA A 104 3.30 10.22 -5.09
N MET A 105 3.25 9.72 -6.33
CA MET A 105 4.16 8.66 -6.78
C MET A 105 5.36 9.25 -7.51
N MET A 106 6.53 8.64 -7.31
CA MET A 106 7.76 9.01 -7.98
C MET A 106 8.52 7.75 -8.37
N ASP A 107 9.01 7.70 -9.60
CA ASP A 107 9.78 6.55 -10.10
C ASP A 107 11.26 6.64 -9.71
N ALA A 108 12.03 5.61 -10.08
CA ALA A 108 13.46 5.54 -9.80
C ALA A 108 14.31 6.60 -10.54
N LEU A 109 13.75 7.25 -11.56
CA LEU A 109 14.40 8.34 -12.31
C LEU A 109 14.08 9.72 -11.71
N GLY A 110 13.33 9.76 -10.61
CA GLY A 110 12.91 11.00 -9.94
C GLY A 110 11.80 11.72 -10.68
N ARG A 111 10.98 11.04 -11.48
CA ARG A 111 9.83 11.64 -12.16
C ARG A 111 8.57 11.41 -11.33
N PHE A 112 7.82 12.46 -11.05
CA PHE A 112 6.46 12.27 -10.56
C PHE A 112 5.63 11.61 -11.65
N TYR A 113 4.75 10.68 -11.26
CA TYR A 113 3.80 10.09 -12.17
C TYR A 113 2.43 9.93 -11.51
N SER A 114 1.39 9.97 -12.34
CA SER A 114 0.00 9.83 -11.92
C SER A 114 -0.69 8.70 -12.68
N ASN A 115 -1.70 8.13 -12.04
CA ASN A 115 -2.61 7.14 -12.63
C ASN A 115 -4.06 7.65 -12.73
N SER A 116 -4.27 8.98 -12.71
CA SER A 116 -5.61 9.59 -12.73
C SER A 116 -6.45 9.13 -13.93
N GLU A 117 -5.81 8.93 -15.09
CA GLU A 117 -6.47 8.63 -16.37
C GLU A 117 -6.54 7.13 -16.72
N GLY A 118 -6.12 6.22 -15.83
CA GLY A 118 -6.12 4.78 -16.15
C GLY A 118 -4.72 4.16 -16.11
N GLY A 119 -3.82 4.67 -16.95
CA GLY A 119 -2.40 4.28 -17.03
C GLY A 119 -1.46 5.26 -16.33
N HIS A 120 -0.15 5.02 -16.43
CA HIS A 120 0.86 5.92 -15.85
C HIS A 120 1.26 7.05 -16.80
N ALA A 121 1.05 8.30 -16.37
CA ALA A 121 1.57 9.50 -17.02
C ALA A 121 2.76 10.06 -16.23
N TYR A 122 3.92 10.21 -16.88
CA TYR A 122 5.18 10.63 -16.24
C TYR A 122 5.52 12.09 -16.56
N GLY A 123 5.86 12.84 -15.52
CA GLY A 123 6.40 14.19 -15.63
C GLY A 123 7.93 14.22 -15.82
N PRO A 124 8.53 15.43 -15.82
CA PRO A 124 9.97 15.63 -15.85
C PRO A 124 10.64 15.21 -14.53
N SER A 125 11.95 14.93 -14.57
CA SER A 125 12.70 14.54 -13.37
C SER A 125 12.91 15.72 -12.43
N ILE A 126 12.77 15.49 -11.12
CA ILE A 126 13.13 16.46 -10.08
C ILE A 126 14.62 16.83 -10.13
N LEU A 127 15.47 15.97 -10.70
CA LEU A 127 16.90 16.21 -10.84
C LEU A 127 17.20 17.25 -11.93
N GLU A 128 16.30 17.41 -12.89
CA GLU A 128 16.45 18.34 -14.01
C GLU A 128 15.83 19.70 -13.69
N ILE A 129 14.62 19.71 -13.12
CA ILE A 129 13.84 20.94 -12.98
C ILE A 129 13.49 21.31 -11.54
N GLY A 130 13.86 20.48 -10.57
CA GLY A 130 13.55 20.67 -9.15
C GLY A 130 12.14 20.22 -8.76
N VAL A 131 11.97 19.90 -7.47
CA VAL A 131 10.73 19.30 -6.93
C VAL A 131 9.49 20.14 -7.21
N ARG A 132 9.53 21.46 -6.96
CA ARG A 132 8.34 22.32 -7.10
C ARG A 132 7.81 22.34 -8.54
N LYS A 133 8.70 22.56 -9.52
CA LYS A 133 8.30 22.62 -10.94
C LYS A 133 7.85 21.27 -11.48
N ALA A 134 8.44 20.18 -10.99
CA ALA A 134 8.00 18.83 -11.35
C ALA A 134 6.62 18.52 -10.73
N TRP A 135 6.37 18.93 -9.49
CA TRP A 135 5.09 18.74 -8.80
C TRP A 135 3.95 19.53 -9.45
N GLU A 136 4.21 20.76 -9.91
CA GLU A 136 3.23 21.59 -10.64
C GLU A 136 2.71 20.93 -11.93
N GLN A 137 3.45 19.94 -12.47
CA GLN A 137 3.06 19.17 -13.65
C GLN A 137 2.41 17.82 -13.30
N ASN A 138 2.33 17.48 -12.02
CA ASN A 138 1.72 16.23 -11.56
C ASN A 138 0.20 16.38 -11.42
N CYS A 139 -0.54 15.32 -11.71
CA CYS A 139 -1.97 15.23 -11.41
C CYS A 139 -2.17 14.49 -10.08
N PHE A 140 -2.57 15.21 -9.03
CA PHE A 140 -2.79 14.66 -7.70
C PHE A 140 -4.12 15.14 -7.12
N PHE A 141 -4.97 14.21 -6.72
CA PHE A 141 -6.27 14.48 -6.10
C PHE A 141 -6.15 14.44 -4.58
N GLU A 142 -5.88 15.60 -4.00
CA GLU A 142 -5.68 15.79 -2.55
C GLU A 142 -6.90 15.32 -1.73
N ASP A 143 -8.12 15.61 -2.18
CA ASP A 143 -9.35 15.15 -1.50
C ASP A 143 -9.41 13.62 -1.41
N ARG A 144 -9.05 12.90 -2.47
CA ARG A 144 -9.02 11.42 -2.46
C ARG A 144 -7.93 10.90 -1.52
N PHE A 145 -6.79 11.58 -1.46
CA PHE A 145 -5.73 11.26 -0.49
C PHE A 145 -6.21 11.41 0.96
N HIS A 146 -6.98 12.46 1.27
CA HIS A 146 -7.58 12.62 2.58
C HIS A 146 -8.66 11.57 2.86
N ASN A 147 -9.58 11.34 1.91
CA ASN A 147 -10.70 10.41 2.05
C ASN A 147 -10.25 8.96 2.29
N ARG A 148 -9.13 8.53 1.68
CA ARG A 148 -8.54 7.19 1.94
C ARG A 148 -7.69 7.11 3.22
N GLY A 149 -7.74 8.15 4.06
CA GLY A 149 -7.00 8.25 5.31
C GLY A 149 -5.48 8.36 5.12
N GLY A 150 -5.04 9.11 4.10
CA GLY A 150 -3.62 9.32 3.79
C GLY A 150 -2.84 10.03 4.91
N ILE A 151 -3.54 10.81 5.75
CA ILE A 151 -3.00 11.37 6.98
C ILE A 151 -3.31 10.43 8.14
N TYR A 152 -2.27 9.93 8.79
CA TYR A 152 -2.35 9.08 9.99
C TYR A 152 -1.07 9.24 10.81
N GLU A 153 -1.04 8.73 12.05
CA GLU A 153 0.16 8.80 12.86
C GLU A 153 1.20 7.80 12.35
N TRP A 154 2.07 8.22 11.43
CA TRP A 154 3.14 7.42 10.84
C TRP A 154 4.52 7.70 11.44
N ARG A 155 4.63 8.70 12.35
CA ARG A 155 5.89 8.97 13.03
C ARG A 155 6.15 7.85 14.01
N SER A 156 7.33 7.26 13.95
CA SER A 156 7.89 6.56 15.09
C SER A 156 8.57 7.61 15.98
N GLY A 157 8.65 7.35 17.29
CA GLY A 157 9.62 8.05 18.14
C GLY A 157 11.03 7.91 17.56
N LYS A 158 12.03 8.61 18.10
CA LYS A 158 13.43 8.42 17.65
C LYS A 158 13.84 6.96 17.82
N VAL A 159 13.83 6.19 16.72
CA VAL A 159 14.38 4.84 16.66
C VAL A 159 15.82 4.97 16.20
N ASN A 160 16.77 4.72 17.10
CA ASN A 160 18.17 4.55 16.71
C ASN A 160 18.27 3.22 15.98
N LEU A 161 18.20 3.26 14.65
CA LEU A 161 18.49 2.08 13.85
C LEU A 161 19.98 1.77 14.03
N PRO A 162 20.35 0.52 14.35
CA PRO A 162 21.76 0.14 14.36
C PRO A 162 22.28 0.35 12.94
N VAL A 163 23.16 1.32 12.76
CA VAL A 163 23.96 1.44 11.54
C VAL A 163 24.78 0.15 11.48
N ALA A 164 24.67 -0.61 10.41
CA ALA A 164 25.55 -1.75 10.18
C ALA A 164 26.99 -1.24 10.33
N GLY A 165 27.67 -1.69 11.38
CA GLY A 165 28.98 -1.19 11.75
C GLY A 165 29.92 -1.26 10.56
N GLN A 166 30.64 -0.17 10.33
CA GLN A 166 31.92 -0.20 9.66
C GLN A 166 32.87 -1.07 10.50
N GLY A 167 32.73 -2.38 10.39
CA GLY A 167 33.72 -3.35 10.83
C GLY A 167 34.67 -3.63 9.67
N CYS A 168 35.53 -2.66 9.35
CA CYS A 168 36.77 -2.91 8.64
C CYS A 168 37.90 -2.77 9.66
N ASP A 169 38.09 -3.80 10.48
CA ASP A 169 39.34 -3.99 11.22
C ASP A 169 40.19 -4.96 10.39
N LEU A 170 41.28 -4.42 9.84
CA LEU A 170 42.47 -5.15 9.40
C LEU A 170 43.37 -5.42 10.62
#